data_AF-G3B7L0-F1
#
_entry.id   AF-G3B7L0-F1
#
_cell.length_a   1.000
_cell.length_b   1.000
_cell.length_c   1.000
_cell.angle_alpha   90.00
_cell.angle_beta   90.00
_cell.angle_gamma   90.00
#
_symmetry.space_group_name_H-M   'P 1'
#
loop_
_entity.id
_entity.type
_entity.pdbx_description
1 polymer ?
#
loop_
_entity_poly.entity_id
_entity_poly.type
_entity_poly.pdbx_seq_one_letter_code
_entity_poly.pdbx_strand_id
1 'polypeptide(L)'
;MAPPTPVYDRFDILTRYGEKLDNPDKYQCSLKSLVQSECTFKLSNPGLPPEVICLPFKRLFQRCLVPTTIVQDGKRIKADKWVNIEVTHEHTNRGLFHDPKYDSNVKKFLQAEKDLSRMLQDE
;
A
#
# COMPACT_ATOMS: atom_id res chain seq x y z
N MET A 1 18.96 -10.37 -8.00
CA MET A 1 18.32 -9.35 -7.15
C MET A 1 17.15 -8.77 -7.93
N ALA A 2 15.97 -8.64 -7.33
CA ALA A 2 14.84 -7.97 -8.00
C ALA A 2 15.13 -6.45 -8.11
N PRO A 3 14.75 -5.80 -9.21
CA PRO A 3 14.92 -4.35 -9.34
C PRO A 3 14.11 -3.61 -8.26
N PRO A 4 14.53 -2.39 -7.88
CA PRO A 4 13.77 -1.57 -6.94
C PRO A 4 12.35 -1.36 -7.45
N THR A 5 11.37 -1.60 -6.57
CA THR A 5 9.96 -1.35 -6.88
C THR A 5 9.70 0.15 -6.72
N PRO A 6 9.31 0.86 -7.79
CA PRO A 6 9.04 2.29 -7.68
C PRO A 6 7.83 2.52 -6.78
N VAL A 7 7.97 3.46 -5.86
CA VAL A 7 6.86 3.95 -5.01
C VAL A 7 6.40 5.27 -5.63
N TYR A 8 5.11 5.35 -5.95
CA TYR A 8 4.51 6.52 -6.56
C TYR A 8 3.62 7.22 -5.54
N ASP A 9 3.63 8.55 -5.56
CA ASP A 9 2.61 9.31 -4.85
C ASP A 9 1.27 9.25 -5.61
N ARG A 10 0.22 9.83 -5.00
CA ARG A 10 -1.12 9.83 -5.60
C ARG A 10 -1.19 10.59 -6.92
N PHE A 11 -0.45 11.69 -7.06
CA PHE A 11 -0.46 12.51 -8.25
C PHE A 11 0.22 11.78 -9.43
N ASP A 12 1.33 11.10 -9.16
CA ASP A 12 2.03 10.24 -10.09
C ASP A 12 1.16 9.09 -10.57
N ILE A 13 0.41 8.46 -9.65
CA ILE A 13 -0.53 7.38 -10.00
C ILE A 13 -1.59 7.90 -10.97
N LEU A 14 -2.21 9.05 -10.68
CA LEU A 14 -3.23 9.64 -11.56
C LEU A 14 -2.65 10.04 -12.92
N THR A 15 -1.45 10.62 -12.94
CA THR A 15 -0.78 11.02 -14.19
C THR A 15 -0.47 9.81 -15.08
N ARG A 16 -0.02 8.70 -14.49
CA ARG A 16 0.39 7.49 -15.23
C ARG A 16 -0.78 6.59 -15.60
N TYR A 17 -1.76 6.48 -14.71
CA TYR A 17 -2.80 5.45 -14.77
C TYR A 17 -4.23 6.00 -14.76
N GLY A 18 -4.44 7.33 -14.73
CA GLY A 18 -5.77 7.96 -14.65
C GLY A 18 -6.76 7.40 -15.68
N GLU A 19 -6.36 7.33 -16.95
CA GLU A 19 -7.20 6.76 -18.01
C GLU A 19 -7.65 5.30 -17.72
N LYS A 20 -6.81 4.50 -17.05
CA LYS A 20 -7.06 3.09 -16.73
C LYS A 20 -8.00 2.97 -15.53
N LEU A 21 -7.88 3.91 -14.59
CA LEU A 21 -8.76 4.04 -13.44
C LEU A 21 -10.14 4.56 -13.85
N ASP A 22 -10.22 5.48 -14.81
CA ASP A 22 -11.46 6.09 -15.30
C ASP A 22 -12.22 5.18 -16.28
N ASN A 23 -11.53 4.30 -16.99
CA ASN A 23 -12.12 3.41 -18.00
C ASN A 23 -11.80 1.92 -17.72
N PRO A 24 -12.29 1.34 -16.61
CA PRO A 24 -11.92 0.00 -16.19
C PRO A 24 -12.26 -1.08 -17.23
N ASP A 25 -13.38 -0.95 -17.94
CA ASP A 25 -13.82 -1.93 -18.94
C ASP A 25 -12.87 -2.01 -20.14
N LYS A 26 -12.36 -0.85 -20.60
CA LYS A 26 -11.41 -0.77 -21.72
C LYS A 26 -10.10 -1.52 -21.42
N TYR A 27 -9.67 -1.52 -20.16
CA TYR A 27 -8.41 -2.11 -19.72
C TYR A 27 -8.59 -3.41 -18.94
N GLN A 28 -9.76 -4.05 -19.03
CA GLN A 28 -10.06 -5.33 -18.35
C GLN A 28 -9.70 -5.28 -16.85
N CYS A 29 -9.99 -4.16 -16.22
CA CYS A 29 -9.57 -3.95 -14.84
C CYS A 29 -10.43 -4.78 -13.87
N SER A 30 -9.80 -5.34 -12.85
CA SER A 30 -10.46 -6.06 -11.77
C SER A 30 -9.99 -5.57 -10.41
N LEU A 31 -10.92 -5.43 -9.46
CA LEU A 31 -10.57 -5.06 -8.09
C LEU A 31 -9.99 -6.27 -7.35
N LYS A 32 -8.85 -6.06 -6.71
CA LYS A 32 -8.19 -7.05 -5.83
C LYS A 32 -7.96 -6.44 -4.47
N SER A 33 -8.17 -7.23 -3.42
CA SER A 33 -7.82 -6.85 -2.06
C SER A 33 -6.72 -7.75 -1.52
N LEU A 34 -5.80 -7.17 -0.77
CA LEU A 34 -4.77 -7.88 -0.01
C LEU A 34 -4.85 -7.40 1.43
N VAL A 35 -4.99 -8.32 2.38
CA VAL A 35 -4.92 -8.00 3.82
C VAL A 35 -3.55 -8.44 4.31
N GLN A 36 -2.79 -7.51 4.87
CA GLN A 36 -1.48 -7.75 5.48
C GLN A 36 -1.47 -7.18 6.89
N SER A 37 -0.68 -7.77 7.78
CA SER A 37 -0.44 -7.17 9.09
C SER A 37 0.52 -5.99 8.93
N GLU A 38 0.06 -4.81 9.30
CA GLU A 38 0.92 -3.64 9.46
C GLU A 38 1.32 -3.55 10.93
N CYS A 39 2.63 -3.47 11.18
CA CYS A 39 3.17 -3.57 12.52
C CYS A 39 3.99 -2.33 12.86
N THR A 40 3.81 -1.85 14.09
CA THR A 40 4.65 -0.84 14.72
C THR A 40 5.26 -1.43 15.98
N PHE A 41 6.22 -0.73 16.57
CA PHE A 41 6.84 -1.13 17.82
C PHE A 41 6.77 0.01 18.83
N LYS A 42 6.36 -0.34 20.04
CA LYS A 42 6.47 0.54 21.19
C LYS A 42 7.81 0.30 21.87
N LEU A 43 8.61 1.35 21.93
CA LEU A 43 9.87 1.33 22.66
C LEU A 43 9.57 1.11 24.14
N SER A 44 10.17 0.05 24.70
CA SER A 44 10.10 -0.26 26.12
C SER A 44 11.30 0.35 26.85
N ASN A 45 11.23 0.38 28.18
CA ASN A 45 12.34 0.84 29.02
C ASN A 45 13.66 0.13 28.65
N PRO A 46 14.81 0.80 28.83
CA PRO A 46 16.12 0.21 28.54
C PRO A 46 16.28 -1.13 29.27
N GLY A 47 16.52 -2.19 28.51
CA GLY A 47 16.66 -3.56 29.02
C GLY A 47 15.47 -4.50 28.76
N LEU A 48 14.35 -4.01 28.21
CA LEU A 48 13.22 -4.84 27.77
C LEU A 48 13.07 -4.84 26.25
N PRO A 49 12.64 -5.97 25.65
CA PRO A 49 12.34 -6.01 24.22
C PRO A 49 11.16 -5.08 23.88
N PRO A 50 11.16 -4.46 22.69
CA PRO A 50 10.05 -3.62 22.25
C PRO A 50 8.75 -4.41 22.10
N GLU A 51 7.62 -3.80 22.47
CA GLU A 51 6.28 -4.40 22.27
C GLU A 51 5.88 -4.21 20.80
N VAL A 52 5.71 -5.30 20.07
CA VAL A 52 5.27 -5.27 18.66
C VAL A 52 3.75 -5.27 18.60
N ILE A 53 3.16 -4.29 17.93
CA ILE A 53 1.71 -4.14 17.78
C ILE A 53 1.39 -4.24 16.29
N CYS A 54 0.59 -5.23 15.92
CA CYS A 54 0.18 -5.44 14.52
C CYS A 54 -1.33 -5.31 14.35
N LEU A 55 -1.74 -4.66 13.27
CA LEU A 55 -3.13 -4.49 12.87
C LEU A 55 -3.35 -5.07 11.47
N PRO A 56 -4.50 -5.71 11.19
CA PRO A 56 -4.83 -6.12 9.83
C PRO A 56 -5.12 -4.87 8.99
N PHE A 57 -4.30 -4.64 7.97
CA PHE A 57 -4.44 -3.55 7.03
C PHE A 57 -4.83 -4.08 5.66
N LYS A 58 -5.97 -3.63 5.14
CA LYS A 58 -6.44 -3.95 3.79
C LYS A 58 -5.89 -2.95 2.80
N ARG A 59 -5.15 -3.44 1.81
CA ARG A 59 -4.76 -2.72 0.60
C ARG A 59 -5.68 -3.10 -0.55
N LEU A 60 -6.08 -2.12 -1.35
CA LEU A 60 -6.90 -2.32 -2.55
C LEU A 60 -6.07 -2.00 -3.78
N PHE A 61 -6.20 -2.86 -4.79
CA PHE A 61 -5.51 -2.72 -6.06
C PHE A 61 -6.51 -2.84 -7.20
N GLN A 62 -6.46 -1.91 -8.14
CA GLN A 62 -7.08 -2.09 -9.45
C GLN A 62 -6.06 -2.78 -10.36
N ARG A 63 -6.32 -4.04 -10.72
CA ARG A 63 -5.46 -4.80 -11.63
C ARG A 63 -5.96 -4.63 -13.06
N CYS A 64 -5.20 -3.93 -13.89
CA CYS A 64 -5.56 -3.59 -15.28
C CYS A 64 -4.59 -4.22 -16.29
N LEU A 65 -5.08 -4.53 -17.48
CA LEU A 65 -4.30 -4.97 -18.62
C LEU A 65 -3.88 -3.75 -19.44
N VAL A 66 -2.60 -3.41 -19.40
CA VAL A 66 -2.07 -2.17 -19.99
C VAL A 66 -1.20 -2.49 -21.21
N PRO A 67 -1.47 -1.88 -22.38
CA PRO A 67 -0.60 -2.00 -23.55
C PRO A 67 0.77 -1.40 -23.25
N THR A 68 1.82 -2.15 -23.53
CA THR A 68 3.21 -1.76 -23.30
C THR A 68 4.07 -2.13 -24.52
N THR A 69 5.20 -1.44 -24.68
CA THR A 69 6.19 -1.79 -25.68
C THR A 69 7.35 -2.49 -24.98
N ILE A 70 7.58 -3.75 -25.33
CA ILE A 70 8.74 -4.50 -24.84
C ILE A 70 9.75 -4.69 -25.97
N VAL A 71 11.03 -4.81 -25.62
CA VAL A 71 12.08 -5.14 -26.56
C VAL A 71 12.33 -6.64 -26.46
N GLN A 72 12.09 -7.35 -27.55
CA GLN A 72 12.38 -8.78 -27.69
C GLN A 72 13.28 -8.94 -28.93
N ASP A 73 14.44 -9.56 -28.75
CA ASP A 73 15.45 -9.77 -29.81
C ASP A 73 15.82 -8.48 -30.58
N GLY A 74 15.97 -7.38 -29.85
CA GLY A 74 16.30 -6.07 -30.40
C GLY A 74 15.14 -5.36 -31.13
N LYS A 75 13.96 -5.98 -31.22
CA LYS A 75 12.77 -5.40 -31.85
C LYS A 75 11.75 -4.93 -30.82
N ARG A 76 11.14 -3.77 -31.08
CA ARG A 76 10.03 -3.26 -30.28
C ARG A 76 8.74 -3.96 -30.68
N ILE A 77 8.14 -4.69 -29.75
CA ILE A 77 6.84 -5.34 -29.94
C ILE A 77 5.82 -4.75 -28.97
N LYS A 78 4.56 -4.65 -29.43
CA LYS A 78 3.43 -4.30 -28.56
C LYS A 78 2.98 -5.57 -27.84
N ALA A 79 2.86 -5.48 -26.52
CA ALA A 79 2.37 -6.56 -25.67
C ALA A 79 1.47 -5.97 -24.60
N ASP A 80 0.60 -6.79 -24.03
CA ASP A 80 -0.21 -6.37 -22.89
C ASP A 80 0.42 -6.85 -21.59
N LYS A 81 0.39 -5.99 -20.57
CA LYS A 81 0.96 -6.27 -19.25
C LYS A 81 -0.06 -6.01 -18.17
N TRP A 82 -0.24 -6.98 -17.27
CA TRP A 82 -1.00 -6.77 -16.04
C TRP A 82 -0.24 -5.84 -15.10
N VAL A 83 -0.89 -4.76 -14.68
CA VAL A 83 -0.38 -3.80 -13.71
C VAL A 83 -1.35 -3.75 -12.54
N ASN A 84 -0.83 -3.81 -11.31
CA ASN A 84 -1.60 -3.55 -10.10
C ASN A 84 -1.40 -2.10 -9.71
N ILE A 85 -2.48 -1.32 -9.70
CA ILE A 85 -2.48 0.08 -9.31
C ILE A 85 -3.08 0.16 -7.91
N GLU A 86 -2.31 0.63 -6.93
CA GLU A 86 -2.84 0.78 -5.58
C GLU A 86 -3.89 1.90 -5.54
N VAL A 87 -5.08 1.56 -5.04
CA VAL A 87 -6.24 2.45 -4.87
C VAL A 87 -6.72 2.43 -3.42
N THR A 88 -5.84 2.07 -2.50
CA THR A 88 -6.09 2.18 -1.06
C THR A 88 -6.32 3.65 -0.69
N HIS A 89 -7.43 3.92 -0.01
CA HIS A 89 -7.77 5.25 0.51
C HIS A 89 -7.95 5.23 2.03
N GLU A 90 -7.94 6.40 2.66
CA GLU A 90 -8.10 6.59 4.11
C GLU A 90 -9.36 5.91 4.70
N HIS A 91 -10.41 5.73 3.90
CA HIS A 91 -11.64 5.07 4.34
C HIS A 91 -11.63 3.54 4.19
N THR A 92 -10.65 2.97 3.48
CA THR A 92 -10.57 1.52 3.18
C THR A 92 -10.57 0.67 4.46
N ASN A 93 -9.91 1.18 5.50
CA ASN A 93 -9.75 0.52 6.77
C ASN A 93 -10.58 1.16 7.89
N ARG A 94 -11.57 2.02 7.57
CA ARG A 94 -12.40 2.70 8.58
C ARG A 94 -13.07 1.71 9.54
N GLY A 95 -13.46 0.52 9.05
CA GLY A 95 -14.02 -0.54 9.89
C GLY A 95 -13.12 -0.97 11.04
N LEU A 96 -11.79 -0.89 10.88
CA LEU A 96 -10.83 -1.22 11.93
C LEU A 96 -10.96 -0.31 13.16
N PHE A 97 -11.29 0.97 12.95
CA PHE A 97 -11.44 1.97 14.01
C PHE A 97 -12.74 1.82 14.79
N HIS A 98 -13.70 1.06 14.26
CA HIS A 98 -15.02 0.85 14.88
C HIS A 98 -15.21 -0.57 15.40
N ASP A 99 -14.29 -1.49 15.11
CA ASP A 99 -14.35 -2.87 15.59
C ASP A 99 -13.86 -2.94 17.05
N PRO A 100 -14.73 -3.29 18.02
CA PRO A 100 -14.36 -3.38 19.43
C PRO A 100 -13.20 -4.36 19.69
N LYS A 101 -13.01 -5.34 18.81
CA LYS A 101 -11.90 -6.31 18.90
C LYS A 101 -10.54 -5.63 18.78
N TYR A 102 -10.45 -4.55 18.01
CA TYR A 102 -9.19 -3.88 17.69
C TYR A 102 -9.01 -2.53 18.39
N ASP A 103 -10.03 -1.96 19.04
CA ASP A 103 -10.00 -0.61 19.65
C ASP A 103 -8.74 -0.34 20.50
N SER A 104 -8.41 -1.25 21.43
CA SER A 104 -7.20 -1.13 22.26
C SER A 104 -5.92 -1.15 21.42
N ASN A 105 -5.81 -2.06 20.46
CA ASN A 105 -4.62 -2.19 19.63
C ASN A 105 -4.48 -1.01 18.64
N VAL A 106 -5.59 -0.46 18.13
CA VAL A 106 -5.60 0.74 17.28
C VAL A 106 -5.06 1.93 18.06
N LYS A 107 -5.56 2.16 19.27
CA LYS A 107 -5.07 3.25 20.13
C LYS A 107 -3.57 3.11 20.43
N LYS A 108 -3.13 1.90 20.81
CA LYS A 108 -1.71 1.61 21.05
C LYS A 108 -0.85 1.84 19.81
N PHE A 109 -1.31 1.36 18.66
CA PHE A 109 -0.60 1.48 17.38
C PHE A 109 -0.41 2.95 16.99
N LEU A 110 -1.49 3.74 17.00
CA LEU A 110 -1.42 5.16 16.64
C LEU A 110 -0.53 5.96 17.60
N GLN A 111 -0.52 5.58 18.88
CA GLN A 111 0.38 6.21 19.85
C GLN A 111 1.84 5.85 19.55
N ALA A 112 2.15 4.58 19.32
CA ALA A 112 3.49 4.13 18.97
C ALA A 112 4.03 4.80 17.69
N GLU A 113 3.20 4.94 16.65
CA GLU A 113 3.57 5.65 15.42
C GLU A 113 3.87 7.14 15.66
N LYS A 114 3.08 7.81 16.50
CA LYS A 114 3.35 9.21 16.88
C LYS A 114 4.65 9.36 17.64
N ASP A 115 4.93 8.45 18.57
CA ASP A 115 6.15 8.45 19.36
C ASP A 115 7.37 8.19 18.47
N LEU A 116 7.30 7.20 17.57
CA LEU A 116 8.34 6.90 16.59
C LEU A 116 8.59 8.09 15.64
N SER A 117 7.53 8.70 15.10
CA SER A 117 7.66 9.86 14.22
C SER A 117 8.31 11.05 14.91
N ARG A 118 8.05 11.26 16.21
CA ARG A 118 8.68 12.33 16.98
C ARG A 118 10.18 12.08 17.12
N MET A 119 10.56 10.86 17.48
CA MET A 119 11.97 10.50 17.61
C MET A 119 12.75 10.67 16.31
N LEU A 120 12.18 10.26 15.18
CA LEU A 120 12.82 10.43 13.87
C LEU A 120 12.93 11.90 13.41
N GLN A 121 12.17 12.82 14.01
CA GLN A 121 12.25 14.25 13.74
C GLN A 121 13.20 14.99 14.69
N ASP A 122 13.44 14.42 15.88
CA ASP A 122 14.37 14.95 16.89
C ASP A 122 15.84 14.53 16.61
N GLU A 123 16.06 13.66 15.61
CA GLU A 123 17.38 13.31 15.02
C GLU A 123 17.75 14.20 13.82
#